data_AF-A0A3D8T013-F1
#
_entry.id   AF-A0A3D8T013-F1
#
_cell.length_a   1.000
_cell.length_b   1.000
_cell.length_c   1.000
_cell.angle_alpha   90.00
_cell.angle_beta   90.00
_cell.angle_gamma   90.00
#
_symmetry.space_group_name_H-M   'P 1'
#
loop_
_entity.id
_entity.type
_entity.pdbx_description
1 polymer ?
#
loop_
_entity_poly.entity_id
_entity_poly.type
_entity_poly.pdbx_seq_one_letter_code
_entity_poly.pdbx_strand_id
1 'polypeptide(L)'
;MFLVCGLVTIALGVLVLVFLPDNPMKSKLPTSSKTRAIERLRENKTGVENKSFKIKQMWEALTDYRVIILCILFMLSSEVNGAMGNYQATLIKSFGYTSKQSALFSIPLGLLGLISIMIVTYIAGRFGQRLLVITCICPIAITGSAMTAYVPVRGAKLAGIFLLELVPITPLIYTVAVANINALILMSFAVGNIIGPLTFTGNTVPKYIPAKIAIMASFSCVMITALTLRTILLWENRRRDKCGLREHAANSDFMNMTDRKNDKFR
;
A
#
# COMPACT_ATOMS: atom_id res chain seq x y z
N MET A 1 27.96 -0.80 -9.56
CA MET A 1 26.51 -0.49 -9.48
C MET A 1 26.16 0.23 -8.18
N PHE A 2 26.43 -0.36 -7.01
CA PHE A 2 26.10 0.24 -5.70
C PHE A 2 26.66 1.66 -5.47
N LEU A 3 27.91 1.93 -5.86
CA LEU A 3 28.54 3.25 -5.74
C LEU A 3 27.86 4.33 -6.60
N VAL A 4 27.53 4.00 -7.85
CA VAL A 4 26.87 4.94 -8.78
C VAL A 4 25.44 5.23 -8.31
N CYS A 5 24.68 4.19 -7.95
CA CYS A 5 23.33 4.38 -7.40
C CYS A 5 23.36 5.20 -6.10
N GLY A 6 24.33 4.93 -5.22
CA GLY A 6 24.51 5.66 -3.96
C GLY A 6 24.84 7.14 -4.15
N LEU A 7 25.71 7.47 -5.10
CA LEU A 7 26.04 8.88 -5.42
C LEU A 7 24.83 9.63 -5.98
N VAL A 8 24.05 8.99 -6.86
CA VAL A 8 22.83 9.59 -7.42
C VAL A 8 21.78 9.83 -6.33
N THR A 9 21.58 8.89 -5.40
CA THR A 9 20.64 9.09 -4.28
C THR A 9 21.12 10.18 -3.33
N ILE A 10 22.42 10.30 -3.05
CA ILE A 10 22.97 11.40 -2.25
C ILE A 10 22.72 12.74 -2.94
N ALA A 11 23.01 12.85 -4.24
CA ALA A 11 22.78 14.07 -5.01
C ALA A 11 21.29 14.48 -5.00
N LEU A 12 20.38 13.51 -5.19
CA LEU A 12 18.93 13.74 -5.08
C LEU A 12 18.52 14.14 -3.65
N GLY A 13 19.09 13.52 -2.63
CA GLY A 13 18.83 13.87 -1.23
C GLY A 13 19.24 15.31 -0.91
N VAL A 14 20.40 15.76 -1.39
CA VAL A 14 20.84 17.15 -1.27
C VAL A 14 19.90 18.09 -2.02
N LEU A 15 19.48 17.73 -3.23
CA LEU A 15 18.47 18.48 -3.99
C LEU A 15 17.15 18.63 -3.21
N VAL A 16 16.65 17.55 -2.60
CA VAL A 16 15.44 17.60 -1.77
C VAL A 16 15.64 18.51 -0.55
N LEU A 17 16.78 18.45 0.14
CA LEU A 17 17.08 19.32 1.28
C LEU A 17 17.14 20.80 0.90
N VAL A 18 17.63 21.13 -0.30
CA VAL A 18 17.74 22.52 -0.76
C VAL A 18 16.41 23.06 -1.29
N PHE A 19 15.61 22.24 -1.98
CA PHE A 19 14.41 22.69 -2.69
C PHE A 19 13.09 22.40 -1.96
N LEU A 20 13.03 21.45 -1.03
CA LEU A 20 11.79 21.10 -0.33
C LEU A 20 11.62 21.96 0.94
N PRO A 21 10.65 22.88 0.99
CA PRO A 21 10.39 23.68 2.18
C PRO A 21 9.64 22.86 3.24
N ASP A 22 10.11 22.90 4.49
CA ASP A 22 9.54 22.14 5.63
C ASP A 22 8.07 22.46 5.94
N ASN A 23 7.55 23.58 5.44
CA ASN A 23 6.18 24.00 5.72
C ASN A 23 5.59 24.75 4.51
N PRO A 24 4.33 24.51 4.13
CA PRO A 24 3.64 25.32 3.12
C PRO A 24 3.69 26.84 3.40
N MET A 25 3.82 27.24 4.67
CA MET A 25 4.03 28.64 5.08
C MET A 25 5.43 29.17 4.71
N LYS A 26 6.47 28.32 4.76
CA LYS A 26 7.87 28.63 4.37
C LYS A 26 8.14 28.43 2.88
N SER A 27 7.16 27.92 2.12
CA SER A 27 7.33 27.65 0.69
C SER A 27 7.55 28.92 -0.13
N LYS A 28 8.38 28.86 -1.18
CA LYS A 28 8.55 29.94 -2.19
C LYS A 28 7.38 30.03 -3.18
N LEU A 29 6.25 29.36 -2.90
CA LEU A 29 5.06 29.40 -3.75
C LEU A 29 4.37 30.78 -3.72
N PRO A 30 3.69 31.18 -4.81
CA PRO A 30 2.86 32.38 -4.85
C PRO A 30 1.77 32.33 -3.79
N THR A 31 1.38 33.49 -3.25
CA THR A 31 0.38 33.62 -2.17
C THR A 31 -0.95 32.94 -2.51
N SER A 32 -1.38 32.98 -3.78
CA SER A 32 -2.59 32.30 -4.26
C SER A 32 -2.51 30.77 -4.20
N SER A 33 -1.35 30.19 -4.53
CA SER A 33 -1.11 28.74 -4.44
C SER A 33 -0.96 28.27 -3.00
N LYS A 34 -0.43 29.13 -2.12
CA LYS A 34 -0.33 28.86 -0.66
C LYS A 34 -1.71 28.75 -0.03
N THR A 35 -2.62 29.69 -0.29
CA THR A 35 -3.98 29.62 0.26
C THR A 35 -4.71 28.36 -0.19
N ARG A 36 -4.55 27.96 -1.46
CA ARG A 36 -5.15 26.73 -1.99
C ARG A 36 -4.54 25.46 -1.39
N ALA A 37 -3.23 25.47 -1.08
CA ALA A 37 -2.57 24.37 -0.39
C ALA A 37 -3.01 24.25 1.08
N ILE A 38 -3.20 25.39 1.77
CA ILE A 38 -3.72 25.46 3.14
C ILE A 38 -5.18 24.99 3.17
N GLU A 39 -6.00 25.39 2.20
CA GLU A 39 -7.38 24.94 2.08
C GLU A 39 -7.47 23.42 1.86
N ARG A 40 -6.59 22.84 1.03
CA ARG A 40 -6.49 21.39 0.88
C ARG A 40 -6.00 20.68 2.15
N LEU A 41 -5.09 21.29 2.91
CA LEU A 41 -4.66 20.75 4.21
C LEU A 41 -5.83 20.76 5.22
N ARG A 42 -6.66 21.80 5.18
CA ARG A 42 -7.90 21.91 5.97
C ARG A 42 -8.92 20.86 5.54
N GLU A 43 -9.14 20.67 4.24
CA GLU A 43 -10.00 19.60 3.71
C GLU A 43 -9.53 18.21 4.13
N ASN A 44 -8.21 17.97 4.15
CA ASN A 44 -7.62 16.69 4.58
C ASN A 44 -7.65 16.47 6.11
N LYS A 45 -8.19 17.42 6.89
CA LYS A 45 -8.32 17.34 8.36
C LYS A 45 -7.03 16.89 9.07
N THR A 46 -5.86 17.16 8.50
CA THR A 46 -4.59 16.64 9.02
C THR A 46 -4.13 17.39 10.28
N GLY A 47 -4.92 18.36 10.74
CA GLY A 47 -4.64 19.17 11.92
C GLY A 47 -3.45 20.10 11.73
N VAL A 48 -3.41 21.18 12.49
CA VAL A 48 -2.17 21.93 12.68
C VAL A 48 -1.30 21.11 13.63
N GLU A 49 -0.05 20.85 13.21
CA GLU A 49 0.97 20.07 13.91
C GLU A 49 0.87 20.22 15.44
N ASN A 50 0.40 19.17 16.11
CA ASN A 50 0.25 19.17 17.55
C ASN A 50 1.41 18.36 18.16
N LYS A 51 2.39 19.05 18.75
CA LYS A 51 3.64 18.44 19.25
C LYS A 51 3.47 17.63 20.55
N SER A 52 2.25 17.53 21.08
CA SER A 52 1.96 16.76 22.29
C SER A 52 1.53 15.33 21.95
N PHE A 53 2.43 14.36 22.17
CA PHE A 53 2.12 12.94 22.02
C PHE A 53 1.18 12.47 23.14
N LYS A 54 -0.02 12.00 22.78
CA LYS A 54 -0.99 11.48 23.74
C LYS A 54 -0.99 9.95 23.72
N ILE A 55 -0.43 9.35 24.77
CA ILE A 55 -0.38 7.88 24.97
C ILE A 55 -1.77 7.23 24.84
N LYS A 56 -2.83 7.93 25.27
CA LYS A 56 -4.21 7.45 25.12
C LYS A 56 -4.64 7.25 23.66
N GLN A 57 -4.20 8.12 22.75
CA GLN A 57 -4.50 7.99 21.31
C GLN A 57 -3.75 6.81 20.69
N MET A 58 -2.53 6.53 21.17
CA MET A 58 -1.77 5.34 20.77
C MET A 58 -2.49 4.04 21.17
N TRP A 59 -2.93 3.92 22.43
CA TRP A 59 -3.68 2.74 22.87
C TRP A 59 -5.02 2.58 22.15
N GLU A 60 -5.70 3.69 21.85
CA GLU A 60 -6.94 3.65 21.07
C GLU A 60 -6.70 3.16 19.64
N ALA A 61 -5.65 3.66 18.97
CA ALA A 61 -5.26 3.20 17.63
C ALA A 61 -4.84 1.73 17.60
N LEU A 62 -4.17 1.25 18.65
CA LEU A 62 -3.76 -0.17 18.78
C LEU A 62 -4.93 -1.11 19.04
N THR A 63 -6.00 -0.64 19.67
CA THR A 63 -7.18 -1.45 20.01
C THR A 63 -8.29 -1.32 18.96
N ASP A 64 -8.17 -0.39 18.02
CA ASP A 64 -9.14 -0.22 16.95
C ASP A 64 -9.03 -1.39 15.96
N TYR A 65 -10.12 -2.17 15.88
CA TYR A 65 -10.23 -3.30 14.98
C TYR A 65 -10.00 -2.92 13.51
N ARG A 66 -10.32 -1.68 13.10
CA ARG A 66 -10.08 -1.21 11.72
C ARG A 66 -8.60 -1.04 11.42
N VAL A 67 -7.86 -0.50 12.38
CA VAL A 67 -6.41 -0.32 12.28
C VAL A 67 -5.74 -1.69 12.24
N ILE A 68 -6.16 -2.62 13.09
CA ILE A 68 -5.64 -4.00 13.08
C ILE A 68 -5.91 -4.69 11.73
N ILE A 69 -7.13 -4.62 11.21
CA ILE A 69 -7.49 -5.20 9.91
C ILE A 69 -6.66 -4.57 8.78
N LEU A 70 -6.47 -3.24 8.81
CA LEU A 70 -5.67 -2.53 7.82
C LEU A 70 -4.18 -2.89 7.91
N CYS A 71 -3.63 -3.05 9.12
CA CYS A 71 -2.28 -3.55 9.35
C CYS A 71 -2.09 -4.97 8.81
N ILE A 72 -3.06 -5.87 9.04
CA ILE A 72 -3.04 -7.24 8.50
C ILE A 72 -3.07 -7.20 6.96
N LEU A 73 -3.98 -6.41 6.38
CA LEU A 73 -4.07 -6.22 4.93
C LEU A 73 -2.73 -5.73 4.35
N PHE A 74 -2.09 -4.77 5.04
CA PHE A 74 -0.82 -4.21 4.63
C PHE A 74 0.32 -5.21 4.73
N MET A 75 0.39 -5.96 5.83
CA MET A 75 1.37 -7.02 6.07
C MET A 75 1.31 -8.09 4.99
N LEU A 76 0.10 -8.59 4.67
CA LEU A 76 -0.11 -9.60 3.62
C LEU A 76 0.32 -9.09 2.24
N SER A 77 0.01 -7.82 1.92
CA SER A 77 0.45 -7.23 0.65
C SER A 77 1.97 -7.04 0.56
N SER A 78 2.60 -6.73 1.70
CA SER A 78 4.04 -6.47 1.78
C SER A 78 4.87 -7.76 1.78
N GLU A 79 4.29 -8.86 2.23
CA GLU A 79 4.87 -10.20 2.12
C GLU A 79 5.11 -10.60 0.65
N VAL A 80 4.11 -10.42 -0.21
CA VAL A 80 4.29 -10.63 -1.66
C VAL A 80 5.31 -9.68 -2.26
N ASN A 81 5.31 -8.41 -1.85
CA ASN A 81 6.29 -7.43 -2.32
C ASN A 81 7.73 -7.82 -1.97
N GLY A 82 7.99 -8.24 -0.73
CA GLY A 82 9.31 -8.69 -0.29
C GLY A 82 9.75 -9.99 -0.97
N ALA A 83 8.81 -10.91 -1.20
CA ALA A 83 9.03 -12.14 -1.96
C ALA A 83 9.45 -11.86 -3.42
N MET A 84 8.62 -11.12 -4.16
CA MET A 84 8.89 -10.81 -5.57
C MET A 84 10.11 -9.89 -5.71
N GLY A 85 10.25 -8.87 -4.87
CA GLY A 85 11.37 -7.93 -4.94
C GLY A 85 12.74 -8.60 -4.84
N ASN A 86 12.87 -9.64 -4.00
CA ASN A 86 14.14 -10.34 -3.80
C ASN A 86 14.33 -11.55 -4.73
N TYR A 87 13.25 -12.28 -5.06
CA TYR A 87 13.34 -13.56 -5.76
C TYR A 87 12.75 -13.59 -7.16
N GLN A 88 12.23 -12.49 -7.70
CA GLN A 88 11.63 -12.46 -9.05
C GLN A 88 12.58 -12.94 -10.15
N ALA A 89 13.81 -12.43 -10.21
CA ALA A 89 14.79 -12.86 -11.23
C ALA A 89 15.16 -14.35 -11.05
N THR A 90 15.28 -14.81 -9.81
CA THR A 90 15.55 -16.22 -9.47
C THR A 90 14.38 -17.13 -9.86
N LEU A 91 13.15 -16.66 -9.69
CA LEU A 91 11.92 -17.35 -10.05
C LEU A 91 11.79 -17.48 -11.58
N ILE A 92 12.09 -16.42 -12.34
CA ILE A 92 12.13 -16.47 -13.81
C ILE A 92 13.20 -17.45 -14.28
N LYS A 93 14.39 -17.42 -13.68
CA LYS A 93 15.47 -18.37 -13.98
C LYS A 93 15.03 -19.81 -13.72
N SER A 94 14.24 -20.06 -12.67
CA SER A 94 13.76 -21.40 -12.34
C SER A 94 12.76 -21.98 -13.36
N PHE A 95 12.22 -21.15 -14.27
CA PHE A 95 11.40 -21.63 -15.39
C PHE A 95 12.23 -22.17 -16.56
N GLY A 96 13.55 -22.06 -16.50
CA GLY A 96 14.48 -22.51 -17.55
C GLY A 96 14.99 -21.37 -18.45
N TYR A 97 14.85 -20.12 -18.03
CA TYR A 97 15.46 -18.97 -18.71
C TYR A 97 16.90 -18.74 -18.23
N THR A 98 17.73 -18.18 -19.10
CA THR A 98 19.09 -17.78 -18.72
C THR A 98 19.07 -16.56 -17.78
N SER A 99 20.14 -16.35 -17.00
CA SER A 99 20.26 -15.16 -16.15
C SER A 99 20.17 -13.85 -16.94
N LYS A 100 20.73 -13.81 -18.16
CA LYS A 100 20.64 -12.64 -19.05
C LYS A 100 19.20 -12.36 -19.49
N GLN A 101 18.46 -13.39 -19.90
CA GLN A 101 17.05 -13.25 -20.26
C GLN A 101 16.18 -12.86 -19.06
N SER A 102 16.45 -13.42 -17.89
CA SER A 102 15.70 -13.11 -16.67
C SER A 102 15.85 -11.63 -16.28
N ALA A 103 17.08 -11.10 -16.35
CA ALA A 103 17.34 -9.68 -16.15
C ALA A 103 16.70 -8.80 -17.23
N LEU A 104 16.68 -9.27 -18.48
CA LEU A 104 16.02 -8.55 -19.58
C LEU A 104 14.51 -8.45 -19.35
N PHE A 105 13.86 -9.50 -18.84
CA PHE A 105 12.43 -9.49 -18.52
C PHE A 105 12.07 -8.59 -17.32
N SER A 106 13.01 -8.29 -16.42
CA SER A 106 12.78 -7.34 -15.32
C SER A 106 12.51 -5.92 -15.81
N ILE A 107 13.03 -5.53 -16.98
CA ILE A 107 12.81 -4.19 -17.56
C ILE A 107 11.33 -3.96 -17.93
N PRO A 108 10.69 -4.79 -18.78
CA PRO A 108 9.27 -4.61 -19.10
C PRO A 108 8.37 -4.85 -17.89
N LEU A 109 8.75 -5.72 -16.94
CA LEU A 109 8.01 -5.91 -15.69
C LEU A 109 7.95 -4.61 -14.87
N GLY A 110 9.07 -3.90 -14.72
CA GLY A 110 9.11 -2.61 -14.04
C GLY A 110 8.29 -1.52 -14.75
N LEU A 111 8.34 -1.48 -16.08
CA LEU A 111 7.53 -0.52 -16.86
C LEU A 111 6.03 -0.79 -16.71
N LEU A 112 5.62 -2.06 -16.75
CA LEU A 112 4.23 -2.45 -16.53
C LEU A 112 3.75 -2.15 -15.12
N GLY A 113 4.60 -2.36 -14.11
CA GLY A 113 4.33 -1.95 -12.73
C GLY A 113 4.08 -0.44 -12.65
N LEU A 114 4.93 0.39 -13.28
CA LEU A 114 4.76 1.84 -13.31
C LEU A 114 3.44 2.27 -13.96
N ILE A 115 3.15 1.73 -15.14
CA ILE A 115 1.90 2.03 -15.88
C ILE A 115 0.68 1.59 -15.06
N SER A 116 0.73 0.40 -14.46
CA SER A 116 -0.36 -0.11 -13.66
C SER A 116 -0.60 0.75 -12.42
N ILE A 117 0.45 1.15 -11.69
CA ILE A 117 0.33 2.04 -10.53
C ILE A 117 -0.39 3.32 -10.93
N MET A 118 0.01 3.97 -12.03
CA MET A 118 -0.64 5.20 -12.49
C MET A 118 -2.13 4.99 -12.80
N ILE A 119 -2.47 3.93 -13.54
CA ILE A 119 -3.86 3.64 -13.93
C ILE A 119 -4.71 3.31 -12.71
N VAL A 120 -4.24 2.40 -11.87
CA VAL A 120 -4.99 1.90 -10.71
C VAL A 120 -5.16 2.99 -9.66
N THR A 121 -4.13 3.79 -9.39
CA THR A 121 -4.24 4.95 -8.50
C THR A 121 -5.18 6.03 -9.06
N TYR A 122 -5.15 6.29 -10.37
CA TYR A 122 -6.09 7.21 -11.02
C TYR A 122 -7.55 6.73 -10.88
N ILE A 123 -7.82 5.45 -11.15
CA ILE A 123 -9.14 4.83 -10.98
C ILE A 123 -9.59 4.94 -9.52
N ALA A 124 -8.71 4.60 -8.57
CA ALA A 124 -9.01 4.68 -7.14
C ALA A 124 -9.33 6.11 -6.68
N GLY A 125 -8.63 7.10 -7.23
CA GLY A 125 -8.91 8.53 -7.00
C GLY A 125 -10.22 9.00 -7.64
N ARG A 126 -10.54 8.53 -8.85
CA ARG A 126 -11.75 8.91 -9.60
C ARG A 126 -13.03 8.39 -8.96
N PHE A 127 -13.03 7.13 -8.50
CA PHE A 127 -14.22 6.48 -7.94
C PHE A 127 -14.36 6.66 -6.42
N GLY A 128 -13.29 7.08 -5.72
CA GLY A 128 -13.29 7.23 -4.26
C GLY A 128 -13.47 5.93 -3.47
N GLN A 129 -13.62 4.78 -4.13
CA GLN A 129 -13.83 3.46 -3.51
C GLN A 129 -12.57 2.59 -3.59
N ARG A 130 -11.51 3.00 -2.89
CA ARG A 130 -10.18 2.36 -2.92
C ARG A 130 -10.22 0.86 -2.58
N LEU A 131 -10.98 0.46 -1.56
CA LEU A 131 -11.13 -0.95 -1.15
C LEU A 131 -11.87 -1.81 -2.18
N LEU A 132 -12.79 -1.22 -2.95
CA LEU A 132 -13.45 -1.92 -4.05
C LEU A 132 -12.46 -2.18 -5.18
N VAL A 133 -11.66 -1.17 -5.55
CA VAL A 133 -10.62 -1.32 -6.57
C VAL A 133 -9.65 -2.43 -6.18
N ILE A 134 -9.16 -2.47 -4.93
CA ILE A 134 -8.30 -3.56 -4.41
C ILE A 134 -8.97 -4.92 -4.61
N THR A 135 -10.25 -5.05 -4.22
CA THR A 135 -10.99 -6.31 -4.37
C THR A 135 -11.12 -6.74 -5.82
N CYS A 136 -11.34 -5.80 -6.76
CA CYS A 136 -11.51 -6.11 -8.18
C CYS A 136 -10.22 -6.50 -8.89
N ILE A 137 -9.07 -6.00 -8.43
CA ILE A 137 -7.76 -6.34 -9.02
C ILE A 137 -7.15 -7.63 -8.41
N CYS A 138 -7.53 -8.02 -7.19
CA CYS A 138 -7.06 -9.25 -6.56
C CYS A 138 -7.26 -10.53 -7.40
N PRO A 139 -8.42 -10.76 -8.06
CA PRO A 139 -8.61 -11.91 -8.95
C PRO A 139 -7.54 -12.03 -10.03
N ILE A 140 -7.08 -10.92 -10.60
CA ILE A 140 -6.03 -10.90 -11.63
C ILE A 140 -4.72 -11.43 -11.04
N ALA A 141 -4.36 -11.01 -9.82
CA ALA A 141 -3.18 -11.49 -9.13
C ALA A 141 -3.30 -12.98 -8.73
N ILE A 142 -4.48 -13.42 -8.30
CA ILE A 142 -4.75 -14.84 -8.01
C ILE A 142 -4.55 -15.67 -9.29
N THR A 143 -5.11 -15.24 -10.42
CA THR A 143 -4.88 -15.90 -11.71
C THR A 143 -3.38 -15.91 -12.09
N GLY A 144 -2.68 -14.79 -11.92
CA GLY A 144 -1.23 -14.70 -12.20
C GLY A 144 -0.40 -15.65 -11.34
N SER A 145 -0.70 -15.75 -10.05
CA SER A 145 -0.06 -16.68 -9.12
C SER A 145 -0.36 -18.15 -9.47
N ALA A 146 -1.62 -18.47 -9.82
CA ALA A 146 -2.04 -19.81 -10.23
C ALA A 146 -1.37 -20.23 -11.55
N MET A 147 -1.26 -19.32 -12.53
CA MET A 147 -0.53 -19.56 -13.78
C MET A 147 0.94 -19.88 -13.52
N THR A 148 1.55 -19.19 -12.56
CA THR A 148 2.95 -19.39 -12.17
C THR A 148 3.18 -20.72 -11.43
N ALA A 149 2.18 -21.18 -10.68
CA ALA A 149 2.22 -22.40 -9.88
C ALA A 149 1.95 -23.67 -10.68
N TYR A 150 0.86 -23.70 -11.46
CA TYR A 150 0.30 -24.94 -11.99
C TYR A 150 0.51 -25.16 -13.48
N VAL A 151 0.76 -24.11 -14.27
CA VAL A 151 0.85 -24.25 -15.73
C VAL A 151 2.24 -24.80 -16.12
N PRO A 152 2.35 -25.85 -16.96
CA PRO A 152 3.63 -26.43 -17.35
C PRO A 152 4.41 -25.56 -18.36
N VAL A 153 3.71 -24.71 -19.13
CA VAL A 153 4.26 -23.89 -20.21
C VAL A 153 5.09 -22.72 -19.66
N ARG A 154 6.35 -22.58 -20.11
CA ARG A 154 7.28 -21.53 -19.66
C ARG A 154 6.74 -20.11 -19.90
N GLY A 155 6.20 -19.86 -21.09
CA GLY A 155 5.61 -18.55 -21.44
C GLY A 155 4.40 -18.19 -20.59
N ALA A 156 3.57 -19.17 -20.21
CA ALA A 156 2.42 -18.92 -19.34
C ALA A 156 2.84 -18.62 -17.89
N LYS A 157 3.91 -19.25 -17.38
CA LYS A 157 4.47 -18.88 -16.06
C LYS A 157 5.00 -17.45 -16.05
N LEU A 158 5.66 -17.04 -17.14
CA LEU A 158 6.14 -15.67 -17.29
C LEU A 158 4.98 -14.68 -17.38
N ALA A 159 3.94 -14.99 -18.17
CA ALA A 159 2.70 -14.20 -18.23
C ALA A 159 2.03 -14.08 -16.84
N GLY A 160 2.10 -15.13 -16.02
CA GLY A 160 1.65 -15.10 -14.64
C GLY A 160 2.36 -14.03 -13.79
N ILE A 161 3.69 -13.92 -13.92
CA ILE A 161 4.47 -12.86 -13.25
C ILE A 161 4.09 -11.47 -13.78
N PHE A 162 3.86 -11.33 -15.10
CA PHE A 162 3.37 -10.08 -15.66
C PHE A 162 2.02 -9.65 -15.08
N LEU A 163 1.08 -10.60 -14.90
CA LEU A 163 -0.21 -10.32 -14.28
C LEU A 163 -0.08 -9.90 -12.80
N LEU A 164 0.91 -10.43 -12.08
CA LEU A 164 1.19 -10.02 -10.70
C LEU A 164 1.64 -8.56 -10.62
N GLU A 165 2.51 -8.11 -11.52
CA GLU A 165 2.99 -6.72 -11.58
C GLU A 165 1.89 -5.72 -12.00
N LEU A 166 0.83 -6.19 -12.66
CA LEU A 166 -0.33 -5.37 -12.97
C LEU A 166 -1.21 -5.05 -11.76
N VAL A 167 -0.91 -5.58 -10.56
CA VAL A 167 -1.76 -5.45 -9.38
C VAL A 167 -1.02 -4.75 -8.23
N PRO A 168 -0.90 -3.40 -8.27
CA PRO A 168 -0.19 -2.64 -7.24
C PRO A 168 -1.06 -2.38 -6.00
N ILE A 169 -1.06 -3.32 -5.07
CA ILE A 169 -1.90 -3.27 -3.85
C ILE A 169 -1.33 -2.33 -2.78
N THR A 170 -0.04 -2.40 -2.51
CA THR A 170 0.63 -1.65 -1.43
C THR A 170 0.42 -0.12 -1.51
N PRO A 171 0.64 0.56 -2.65
CA PRO A 171 0.42 2.01 -2.74
C PRO A 171 -1.06 2.38 -2.54
N LEU A 172 -1.99 1.54 -2.98
CA LEU A 172 -3.43 1.79 -2.75
C LEU A 172 -3.79 1.73 -1.27
N ILE A 173 -3.25 0.79 -0.51
CA ILE A 173 -3.52 0.72 0.94
C ILE A 173 -2.90 1.92 1.66
N TYR A 174 -1.72 2.38 1.25
CA TYR A 174 -1.13 3.62 1.79
C TYR A 174 -2.03 4.84 1.61
N THR A 175 -2.83 4.92 0.54
CA THR A 175 -3.80 6.02 0.38
C THR A 175 -5.04 5.91 1.27
N VAL A 176 -5.26 4.74 1.90
CA VAL A 176 -6.31 4.53 2.91
C VAL A 176 -5.76 4.78 4.32
N ALA A 177 -4.44 4.70 4.50
CA ALA A 177 -3.76 5.01 5.75
C ALA A 177 -4.03 6.45 6.23
N VAL A 178 -4.40 6.60 7.49
CA VAL A 178 -4.52 7.92 8.14
C VAL A 178 -3.15 8.31 8.72
N ALA A 179 -2.82 9.60 8.71
CA ALA A 179 -1.53 10.13 9.17
C ALA A 179 -1.12 9.64 10.57
N ASN A 180 -2.10 9.37 11.46
CA ASN A 180 -1.87 8.95 12.84
C ASN A 180 -1.50 7.47 13.01
N ILE A 181 -1.63 6.64 11.96
CA ILE A 181 -1.32 5.19 11.99
C ILE A 181 -0.15 4.81 11.09
N ASN A 182 0.54 5.77 10.49
CA ASN A 182 1.67 5.53 9.58
C ASN A 182 2.78 4.69 10.21
N ALA A 183 3.06 4.89 11.51
CA ALA A 183 4.06 4.09 12.22
C ALA A 183 3.66 2.60 12.28
N LEU A 184 2.39 2.30 12.55
CA LEU A 184 1.88 0.93 12.58
C LEU A 184 1.95 0.28 11.21
N ILE A 185 1.58 1.02 10.17
CA ILE A 185 1.63 0.55 8.78
C ILE A 185 3.06 0.28 8.33
N LEU A 186 4.01 1.14 8.69
CA LEU A 186 5.43 0.94 8.41
C LEU A 186 6.00 -0.26 9.18
N MET A 187 5.55 -0.51 10.41
CA MET A 187 5.92 -1.74 11.12
C MET A 187 5.34 -2.98 10.42
N SER A 188 4.07 -2.96 10.01
CA SER A 188 3.46 -4.03 9.22
C SER A 188 4.16 -4.24 7.86
N PHE A 189 4.64 -3.16 7.24
CA PHE A 189 5.46 -3.21 6.03
C PHE A 189 6.74 -4.01 6.25
N ALA A 190 7.46 -3.69 7.32
CA ALA A 190 8.73 -4.32 7.65
C ALA A 190 8.52 -5.81 7.96
N VAL A 191 7.50 -6.13 8.76
CA VAL A 191 7.16 -7.52 9.09
C VAL A 191 6.81 -8.31 7.82
N GLY A 192 5.99 -7.77 6.92
CA GLY A 192 5.68 -8.42 5.65
C GLY A 192 6.93 -8.66 4.79
N ASN A 193 7.79 -7.66 4.64
CA ASN A 193 9.03 -7.79 3.87
C ASN A 193 10.06 -8.76 4.47
N ILE A 194 9.96 -9.08 5.77
CA ILE A 194 10.76 -10.15 6.40
C ILE A 194 10.14 -11.52 6.08
N ILE A 195 8.81 -11.65 6.19
CA ILE A 195 8.11 -12.92 5.95
C ILE A 195 8.23 -13.34 4.48
N GLY A 196 8.12 -12.41 3.53
CA GLY A 196 8.14 -12.69 2.08
C GLY A 196 9.33 -13.55 1.64
N PRO A 197 10.58 -13.09 1.84
CA PRO A 197 11.78 -13.86 1.54
C PRO A 197 11.88 -15.21 2.26
N LEU A 198 11.35 -15.31 3.49
CA LEU A 198 11.38 -16.56 4.26
C LEU A 198 10.54 -17.68 3.63
N THR A 199 9.48 -17.32 2.88
CA THR A 199 8.68 -18.31 2.12
C THR A 199 9.49 -18.98 1.00
N PHE A 200 10.54 -18.34 0.50
CA PHE A 200 11.47 -18.88 -0.50
C PHE A 200 12.59 -19.68 0.16
N THR A 201 12.23 -20.81 0.78
CA THR A 201 13.21 -21.69 1.42
C THR A 201 14.05 -22.45 0.39
N GLY A 202 15.38 -22.45 0.57
CA GLY A 202 16.35 -23.11 -0.32
C GLY A 202 16.13 -24.62 -0.52
N ASN A 203 15.44 -25.27 0.42
CA ASN A 203 15.13 -26.71 0.35
C ASN A 203 14.10 -27.07 -0.74
N THR A 204 13.47 -26.08 -1.40
CA THR A 204 12.45 -26.31 -2.45
C THR A 204 12.88 -25.87 -3.85
N VAL A 205 14.18 -25.59 -4.01
CA VAL A 205 14.81 -25.34 -5.32
C VAL A 205 14.64 -26.58 -6.20
N PRO A 206 14.32 -26.45 -7.50
CA PRO A 206 14.07 -25.22 -8.28
C PRO A 206 12.58 -24.87 -8.45
N LYS A 207 11.66 -25.73 -8.00
CA LYS A 207 10.22 -25.57 -8.30
C LYS A 207 9.53 -24.50 -7.44
N TYR A 208 10.06 -24.20 -6.24
CA TYR A 208 9.53 -23.21 -5.28
C TYR A 208 8.02 -23.32 -5.05
N ILE A 209 7.50 -24.55 -4.95
CA ILE A 209 6.06 -24.81 -4.86
C ILE A 209 5.44 -24.13 -3.60
N PRO A 210 6.04 -24.23 -2.39
CA PRO A 210 5.47 -23.59 -1.21
C PRO A 210 5.39 -22.07 -1.33
N ALA A 211 6.41 -21.42 -1.88
CA ALA A 211 6.43 -19.98 -2.07
C ALA A 211 5.32 -19.52 -3.04
N LYS A 212 5.09 -20.26 -4.12
CA LYS A 212 4.01 -19.95 -5.08
C LYS A 212 2.62 -20.12 -4.46
N ILE A 213 2.44 -21.15 -3.64
CA ILE A 213 1.18 -21.37 -2.91
C ILE A 213 0.98 -20.27 -1.86
N ALA A 214 2.04 -19.87 -1.14
CA ALA A 214 2.00 -18.79 -0.16
C ALA A 214 1.54 -17.48 -0.80
N ILE A 215 2.12 -17.09 -1.94
CA ILE A 215 1.71 -15.88 -2.67
C ILE A 215 0.23 -15.93 -3.07
N MET A 216 -0.24 -17.07 -3.59
CA MET A 216 -1.64 -17.26 -3.97
C MET A 216 -2.58 -17.18 -2.76
N ALA A 217 -2.19 -17.79 -1.63
CA ALA A 217 -2.93 -17.73 -0.38
C ALA A 217 -2.98 -16.29 0.16
N SER A 218 -1.87 -15.56 0.11
CA SER A 218 -1.79 -14.16 0.55
C SER A 218 -2.70 -13.26 -0.26
N PHE A 219 -2.73 -13.36 -1.59
CA PHE A 219 -3.68 -12.57 -2.40
C PHE A 219 -5.14 -12.91 -2.11
N SER A 220 -5.43 -14.19 -1.84
CA SER A 220 -6.77 -14.64 -1.46
C SER A 220 -7.18 -14.06 -0.10
N CYS A 221 -6.28 -14.09 0.88
CA CYS A 221 -6.47 -13.45 2.18
C CYS A 221 -6.63 -11.93 2.03
N VAL A 222 -5.81 -11.26 1.22
CA VAL A 222 -5.94 -9.82 0.94
C VAL A 222 -7.32 -9.49 0.39
N MET A 223 -7.84 -10.28 -0.56
CA MET A 223 -9.18 -10.09 -1.12
C MET A 223 -10.26 -10.20 -0.04
N ILE A 224 -10.19 -11.25 0.79
CA ILE A 224 -11.15 -11.46 1.88
C ILE A 224 -11.07 -10.32 2.91
N THR A 225 -9.86 -9.98 3.36
CA THR A 225 -9.65 -8.91 4.35
C THR A 225 -10.08 -7.54 3.82
N ALA A 226 -9.82 -7.23 2.54
CA ALA A 226 -10.28 -6.00 1.91
C ALA A 226 -11.81 -5.93 1.82
N LEU A 227 -12.47 -7.04 1.48
CA LEU A 227 -13.92 -7.16 1.49
C LEU A 227 -14.50 -6.98 2.88
N THR A 228 -13.95 -7.66 3.89
CA THR A 228 -14.37 -7.53 5.30
C THR A 228 -14.22 -6.09 5.79
N LEU A 229 -13.09 -5.44 5.52
CA LEU A 229 -12.90 -4.05 5.89
C LEU A 229 -13.93 -3.14 5.21
N ARG A 230 -14.20 -3.37 3.91
CA ARG A 230 -15.20 -2.61 3.16
C ARG A 230 -16.61 -2.81 3.73
N THR A 231 -17.02 -4.03 4.05
CA THR A 231 -18.36 -4.30 4.58
C THR A 231 -18.54 -3.68 5.95
N ILE A 232 -17.53 -3.74 6.83
CA ILE A 232 -17.59 -3.10 8.15
C ILE A 232 -17.70 -1.58 8.01
N LEU A 233 -16.89 -0.96 7.16
CA LEU A 233 -16.95 0.48 6.91
C LEU A 233 -18.30 0.91 6.33
N LEU A 234 -18.86 0.15 5.38
CA LEU A 234 -20.19 0.43 4.82
C LEU A 234 -21.30 0.24 5.85
N TRP A 235 -21.23 -0.82 6.66
CA TRP A 235 -22.18 -1.05 7.73
C TRP A 235 -22.15 0.08 8.75
N GLU A 236 -20.96 0.55 9.11
CA GLU A 236 -20.83 1.61 10.07
C GLU A 236 -21.25 2.96 9.51
N ASN A 237 -20.92 3.26 8.25
CA ASN A 237 -21.44 4.44 7.57
C ASN A 237 -22.98 4.43 7.55
N ARG A 238 -23.60 3.30 7.18
CA ARG A 238 -25.06 3.15 7.22
C ARG A 238 -25.65 3.26 8.61
N ARG A 239 -24.97 2.74 9.64
CA ARG A 239 -25.40 2.85 11.04
C ARG A 239 -25.37 4.32 11.50
N ARG A 240 -24.31 5.05 11.15
CA ARG A 240 -24.15 6.48 11.45
C ARG A 240 -25.20 7.33 10.72
N ASP A 241 -25.51 7.01 9.46
CA ASP A 241 -26.57 7.67 8.68
C ASP A 241 -27.96 7.44 9.31
N LYS A 242 -28.23 6.24 9.83
CA LYS A 242 -29.50 5.91 10.51
C LYS A 242 -29.65 6.54 11.90
N CYS A 243 -28.55 6.78 12.61
CA CYS A 243 -28.58 7.41 13.93
C CYS A 243 -28.75 8.93 13.90
N GLY A 244 -28.82 9.57 12.71
CA GLY A 244 -29.21 10.97 12.58
C GLY A 244 -28.41 11.94 13.44
N LEU A 245 -27.09 11.76 13.57
CA LEU A 245 -26.27 12.56 14.48
C LEU A 245 -25.89 13.93 13.88
N ARG A 246 -26.83 14.86 14.14
CA ARG A 246 -26.70 16.26 14.57
C ARG A 246 -25.90 17.23 13.69
N GLU A 247 -26.68 18.07 13.01
CA GLU A 247 -26.36 19.48 12.80
C GLU A 247 -25.65 20.12 14.01
N HIS A 248 -24.59 20.86 13.68
CA HIS A 248 -23.97 21.94 14.44
C HIS A 248 -23.25 21.65 15.77
N ALA A 249 -21.93 21.55 15.65
CA ALA A 249 -21.03 22.38 16.45
C ALA A 249 -19.93 22.92 15.53
N ALA A 250 -19.96 24.23 15.26
CA ALA A 250 -19.03 24.95 14.39
C ALA A 250 -17.57 24.98 14.90
N ASN A 251 -17.22 24.20 15.94
CA ASN A 251 -15.91 24.19 16.60
C ASN A 251 -15.39 22.80 16.98
N SER A 252 -16.02 21.70 16.53
CA SER A 252 -15.52 20.36 16.87
C SER A 252 -14.21 19.99 16.15
N ASP A 253 -13.84 20.69 15.07
CA ASP A 253 -12.55 20.52 14.38
C ASP A 253 -11.35 21.03 15.22
N PHE A 254 -11.60 21.82 16.27
CA PHE A 254 -10.57 22.31 17.20
C PHE A 254 -10.41 21.45 18.45
N MET A 255 -11.37 20.56 18.74
CA MET A 255 -11.22 19.62 19.85
C MET A 255 -10.50 18.38 19.34
N ASN A 256 -9.27 18.15 19.83
CA ASN A 256 -8.47 16.94 19.62
C ASN A 256 -9.15 15.70 20.25
N MET A 257 -10.35 15.37 19.79
CA MET A 257 -11.12 14.20 20.20
C MET A 257 -10.65 12.99 19.41
N THR A 258 -10.53 11.86 20.08
CA THR A 258 -10.15 10.61 19.42
C THR A 258 -11.25 10.12 18.47
N ASP A 259 -10.89 9.28 17.50
CA ASP A 259 -11.78 8.83 16.41
C ASP A 259 -13.04 8.12 16.92
N ARG A 260 -13.02 7.53 18.13
CA ARG A 260 -14.21 6.95 18.79
C ARG A 260 -15.15 7.98 19.42
N LYS A 261 -14.66 9.20 19.67
CA LYS A 261 -15.43 10.34 20.20
C LYS A 261 -15.75 11.38 19.14
N ASN A 262 -15.13 11.29 17.96
CA ASN A 262 -15.36 12.21 16.86
C ASN A 262 -16.32 11.58 15.84
N ASP A 263 -17.61 11.89 15.99
CA ASP A 263 -18.65 11.44 15.06
C ASP A 263 -18.43 11.95 13.61
N LYS A 264 -17.48 12.88 13.37
CA LYS A 264 -17.13 13.44 12.04
C LYS A 264 -15.99 12.73 11.29
N PHE A 265 -15.31 11.72 11.84
CA PHE A 265 -14.21 11.05 11.12
C PHE A 265 -14.78 10.04 10.11
N ARG A 266 -14.58 10.32 8.82
CA ARG A 266 -15.01 9.51 7.66
C ARG A 266 -13.83 8.66 7.17
#